data_AF-A0A9W4B5S4-F1
#
_entry.id   AF-A0A9W4B5S4-F1
#
_cell.length_a   1.000
_cell.length_b   1.000
_cell.length_c   1.000
_cell.angle_alpha   90.00
_cell.angle_beta   90.00
_cell.angle_gamma   90.00
#
_symmetry.space_group_name_H-M   'P 1'
#
loop_
_entity.id
_entity.type
_entity.pdbx_description
1 polymer ?
#
loop_
_entity_poly.entity_id
_entity_poly.type
_entity_poly.pdbx_seq_one_letter_code
_entity_poly.pdbx_strand_id
1 'polypeptide(L)'
;MLATAATALALAGCSSGPPEFQPGPGMLVAGTAQVTVNGEDAGTTDAVQCSSTGTLTTITTGDDASGVTAMISNKDQLTAESVAIRDLGGFTGSYNAGLGDTAKVTMTGRTYDISGTADGFETDNPSFRKPGTFSLKVSC
;
A
#
# COMPACT_ATOMS: atom_id res chain seq x y z
N MET A 1 -58.60 -27.41 -35.33
CA MET A 1 -57.94 -27.40 -34.01
C MET A 1 -56.71 -26.53 -34.14
N LEU A 2 -56.62 -25.49 -33.32
CA LEU A 2 -55.57 -24.45 -33.31
C LEU A 2 -54.24 -25.03 -32.80
N ALA A 3 -53.12 -24.54 -33.35
CA ALA A 3 -51.83 -24.56 -32.66
C ALA A 3 -51.01 -23.34 -33.09
N THR A 4 -51.19 -22.24 -32.37
CA THR A 4 -50.38 -21.02 -32.45
C THR A 4 -49.04 -21.28 -31.75
N ALA A 5 -47.94 -21.34 -32.51
CA ALA A 5 -46.59 -21.44 -31.96
C ALA A 5 -46.05 -20.03 -31.68
N ALA A 6 -46.00 -19.64 -30.41
CA ALA A 6 -45.34 -18.43 -29.95
C ALA A 6 -43.86 -18.70 -29.72
N THR A 7 -43.00 -18.17 -30.58
CA THR A 7 -41.54 -18.20 -30.39
C THR A 7 -41.12 -17.02 -29.51
N ALA A 8 -40.61 -17.34 -28.32
CA ALA A 8 -40.13 -16.39 -27.33
C ALA A 8 -38.91 -15.60 -27.84
N LEU A 9 -38.90 -14.28 -27.62
CA LEU A 9 -37.72 -13.45 -27.79
C LEU A 9 -36.71 -13.77 -26.67
N ALA A 10 -35.58 -14.37 -27.04
CA ALA A 10 -34.42 -14.47 -26.15
C ALA A 10 -33.65 -13.15 -26.18
N LEU A 11 -33.90 -12.27 -25.21
CA LEU A 11 -33.01 -11.15 -24.91
C LEU A 11 -31.80 -11.71 -24.14
N ALA A 12 -30.76 -12.13 -24.87
CA ALA A 12 -29.45 -12.37 -24.28
C ALA A 12 -28.81 -11.01 -23.96
N GLY A 13 -29.25 -10.39 -22.87
CA GLY A 13 -28.57 -9.26 -22.26
C GLY A 13 -27.30 -9.75 -21.59
N CYS A 14 -26.21 -9.90 -22.35
CA CYS A 14 -24.88 -10.05 -21.78
C CYS A 14 -24.51 -8.72 -21.13
N SER A 15 -24.88 -8.54 -19.87
CA SER A 15 -24.38 -7.46 -19.03
C SER A 15 -22.92 -7.75 -18.69
N SER A 16 -22.03 -7.60 -19.66
CA SER A 16 -20.59 -7.56 -19.42
C SER A 16 -20.32 -6.29 -18.62
N GLY A 17 -20.07 -6.45 -17.32
CA GLY A 17 -19.61 -5.37 -16.46
C GLY A 17 -18.35 -4.71 -17.03
N PRO A 18 -18.03 -3.48 -16.61
CA PRO A 18 -16.83 -2.80 -17.07
C PRO A 18 -15.60 -3.68 -16.80
N PRO A 19 -14.62 -3.71 -17.71
CA PRO A 19 -13.42 -4.52 -17.55
C PRO A 19 -12.68 -4.12 -16.26
N GLU A 20 -12.19 -5.12 -15.53
CA GLU A 20 -11.36 -4.90 -14.35
C GLU A 20 -10.11 -4.10 -14.74
N PHE A 21 -9.80 -3.05 -13.97
CA PHE A 21 -8.62 -2.24 -14.23
C PHE A 21 -7.37 -3.07 -13.96
N GLN A 22 -6.55 -3.28 -14.99
CA GLN A 22 -5.32 -4.04 -14.88
C GLN A 22 -4.13 -3.06 -14.81
N PRO A 23 -3.48 -2.90 -13.64
CA PRO A 23 -2.35 -2.00 -13.52
C PRO A 23 -1.19 -2.47 -14.39
N GLY A 24 -0.52 -1.51 -15.04
CA GLY A 24 0.73 -1.77 -15.77
C GLY A 24 1.88 -2.14 -14.82
N PRO A 25 3.03 -2.56 -15.36
CA PRO A 25 4.17 -3.01 -14.56
C PRO A 25 4.59 -2.01 -13.48
N GLY A 26 4.73 -2.48 -12.24
CA GLY A 26 5.14 -1.65 -11.10
C GLY A 26 4.05 -0.76 -10.49
N MET A 27 2.83 -0.79 -11.03
CA MET A 27 1.68 -0.09 -10.46
C MET A 27 0.80 -1.07 -9.66
N LEU A 28 0.12 -0.54 -8.64
CA LEU A 28 -0.94 -1.24 -7.92
C LEU A 28 -2.31 -0.68 -8.32
N VAL A 29 -3.36 -1.44 -8.00
CA VAL A 29 -4.72 -0.93 -8.01
C VAL A 29 -4.83 0.16 -6.94
N ALA A 30 -5.56 1.23 -7.22
CA ALA A 30 -5.76 2.32 -6.28
C ALA A 30 -6.46 1.79 -5.00
N GLY A 31 -5.96 2.19 -3.84
CA GLY A 31 -6.44 1.69 -2.55
C GLY A 31 -5.73 0.42 -2.07
N THR A 32 -4.73 -0.09 -2.80
CA THR A 32 -3.99 -1.29 -2.41
C THR A 32 -2.55 -0.96 -2.00
N ALA A 33 -2.03 -1.68 -1.00
CA ALA A 33 -0.64 -1.65 -0.56
C ALA A 33 -0.06 -3.06 -0.44
N GLN A 34 1.24 -3.18 -0.69
CA GLN A 34 2.08 -4.36 -0.49
C GLN A 34 3.25 -3.96 0.40
N VAL A 35 3.50 -4.74 1.45
CA VAL A 35 4.56 -4.44 2.43
C VAL A 35 5.50 -5.61 2.56
N THR A 36 6.80 -5.33 2.57
CA THR A 36 7.86 -6.28 2.89
C THR A 36 8.61 -5.74 4.09
N VAL A 37 8.89 -6.61 5.05
CA VAL A 37 9.66 -6.29 6.25
C VAL A 37 10.79 -7.31 6.37
N ASN A 38 12.02 -6.85 6.55
CA ASN A 38 13.21 -7.71 6.65
C ASN A 38 13.40 -8.68 5.47
N GLY A 39 12.90 -8.30 4.28
CA GLY A 39 12.95 -9.14 3.08
C GLY A 39 11.84 -10.19 2.99
N GLU A 40 10.96 -10.27 4.00
CA GLU A 40 9.81 -11.17 4.03
C GLU A 40 8.51 -10.44 3.68
N ASP A 41 7.65 -11.10 2.92
CA ASP A 41 6.33 -10.56 2.55
C ASP A 41 5.47 -10.42 3.81
N ALA A 42 5.14 -9.18 4.16
CA ALA A 42 4.30 -8.85 5.30
C ALA A 42 2.81 -8.72 4.92
N GLY A 43 2.49 -8.92 3.63
CA GLY A 43 1.13 -9.03 3.11
C GLY A 43 0.73 -7.91 2.16
N THR A 44 -0.48 -8.08 1.62
CA THR A 44 -1.19 -7.10 0.79
C THR A 44 -2.45 -6.66 1.52
N THR A 45 -2.81 -5.38 1.43
CA THR A 45 -4.03 -4.83 2.04
C THR A 45 -4.72 -3.83 1.12
N ASP A 46 -6.05 -3.80 1.17
CA ASP A 46 -6.89 -2.76 0.55
C ASP A 46 -7.32 -1.68 1.55
N ALA A 47 -6.85 -1.78 2.81
CA ALA A 47 -7.05 -0.75 3.82
C ALA A 47 -5.98 0.33 3.65
N VAL A 48 -6.14 1.18 2.63
CA VAL A 48 -5.25 2.32 2.35
C VAL A 48 -5.99 3.64 2.49
N GLN A 49 -5.42 4.57 3.24
CA GLN A 49 -5.89 5.95 3.32
C GLN A 49 -4.76 6.91 3.01
N CYS A 50 -5.00 7.81 2.07
CA CYS A 50 -4.06 8.87 1.71
C CYS A 50 -4.69 10.24 1.96
N SER A 51 -4.00 11.10 2.70
CA SER A 51 -4.43 12.47 2.97
C SER A 51 -3.29 13.44 2.68
N SER A 52 -3.54 14.44 1.85
CA SER A 52 -2.55 15.45 1.50
C SER A 52 -2.88 16.80 2.13
N THR A 53 -1.88 17.43 2.75
CA THR A 53 -1.94 18.78 3.32
C THR A 53 -0.76 19.59 2.78
N GLY A 54 -1.04 20.50 1.84
CA GLY A 54 0.02 21.21 1.14
C GLY A 54 0.92 20.26 0.35
N THR A 55 2.22 20.28 0.63
CA THR A 55 3.22 19.40 -0.02
C THR A 55 3.44 18.08 0.73
N LEU A 56 2.73 17.83 1.82
CA LEU A 56 2.84 16.62 2.60
C LEU A 56 1.69 15.67 2.27
N THR A 57 2.00 14.39 2.10
CA THR A 57 1.03 13.31 1.94
C THR A 57 1.25 12.30 3.05
N THR A 58 0.24 12.09 3.88
CA THR A 58 0.22 11.02 4.88
C THR A 58 -0.48 9.81 4.27
N ILE A 59 0.17 8.66 4.35
CA ILE A 59 -0.32 7.38 3.85
C ILE A 59 -0.43 6.43 5.04
N THR A 60 -1.61 5.92 5.29
CA THR A 60 -1.87 4.91 6.31
C THR A 60 -2.32 3.61 5.62
N THR A 61 -1.77 2.49 6.07
CA THR A 61 -2.11 1.16 5.59
C THR A 61 -2.42 0.25 6.78
N GLY A 62 -3.39 -0.65 6.63
CA GLY A 62 -3.81 -1.55 7.70
C GLY A 62 -4.72 -0.84 8.71
N ASP A 63 -4.50 -1.09 10.00
CA ASP A 63 -5.27 -0.52 11.11
C ASP A 63 -4.37 -0.06 12.27
N ASP A 64 -4.99 0.32 13.39
CA ASP A 64 -4.29 0.83 14.58
C ASP A 64 -3.46 -0.25 15.31
N ALA A 65 -3.76 -1.53 15.09
CA ALA A 65 -3.04 -2.65 15.69
C ALA A 65 -1.86 -3.09 14.81
N SER A 66 -2.04 -3.15 13.49
CA SER A 66 -1.00 -3.56 12.55
C SER A 66 -1.04 -2.75 11.26
N GLY A 67 0.09 -2.15 10.87
CA GLY A 67 0.13 -1.32 9.68
C GLY A 67 1.36 -0.42 9.53
N VAL A 68 1.28 0.44 8.53
CA VAL A 68 2.30 1.45 8.24
C VAL A 68 1.66 2.84 8.15
N THR A 69 2.28 3.84 8.78
CA THR A 69 2.01 5.25 8.54
C THR A 69 3.26 5.92 7.97
N ALA A 70 3.18 6.43 6.75
CA ALA A 70 4.27 7.13 6.08
C ALA A 70 3.89 8.58 5.81
N MET A 71 4.81 9.51 6.04
CA MET A 71 4.67 10.91 5.66
C MET A 71 5.66 11.24 4.56
N ILE A 72 5.14 11.60 3.38
CA ILE A 72 5.91 11.86 2.17
C ILE A 72 5.83 13.34 1.85
N SER A 73 6.98 13.97 1.60
CA SER A 73 7.07 15.35 1.10
C SER A 73 7.30 15.34 -0.40
N ASN A 74 6.63 16.25 -1.11
CA ASN A 74 6.88 16.57 -2.51
C ASN A 74 7.30 18.03 -2.72
N LYS A 75 7.78 18.71 -1.67
CA LYS A 75 8.09 20.15 -1.68
C LYS A 75 9.17 20.51 -2.70
N ASP A 76 10.32 19.85 -2.60
CA ASP A 76 11.50 20.08 -3.45
C ASP A 76 11.83 18.83 -4.28
N GLN A 77 11.75 17.67 -3.63
CA GLN A 77 11.88 16.33 -4.21
C GLN A 77 10.98 15.36 -3.44
N LEU A 78 10.75 14.19 -4.02
CA LEU A 78 9.94 13.16 -3.38
C LEU A 78 10.76 12.44 -2.29
N THR A 79 10.46 12.71 -1.03
CA THR A 79 11.18 12.18 0.14
C THR A 79 10.23 11.65 1.19
N ALA A 80 10.67 10.65 1.96
CA ALA A 80 9.99 10.25 3.18
C ALA A 80 10.50 11.13 4.33
N GLU A 81 9.59 11.80 5.02
CA GLU A 81 9.88 12.53 6.26
C GLU A 81 9.88 11.57 7.46
N SER A 82 8.93 10.63 7.48
CA SER A 82 8.87 9.55 8.46
C SER A 82 8.14 8.33 7.91
N VAL A 83 8.46 7.16 8.48
CA VAL A 83 7.72 5.92 8.30
C VAL A 83 7.63 5.23 9.65
N ALA A 84 6.43 4.95 10.13
CA ALA A 84 6.18 4.18 11.33
C ALA A 84 5.55 2.84 10.94
N ILE A 85 6.15 1.74 11.41
CA ILE A 85 5.69 0.38 11.21
C ILE A 85 5.26 -0.15 12.57
N ARG A 86 4.04 -0.67 12.65
CA ARG A 86 3.48 -1.21 13.88
C ARG A 86 3.06 -2.66 13.64
N ASP A 87 3.60 -3.55 14.46
CA ASP A 87 3.26 -4.96 14.54
C ASP A 87 2.97 -5.62 13.18
N LEU A 88 3.85 -5.38 12.20
CA LEU A 88 3.66 -5.80 10.82
C LEU A 88 4.85 -6.62 10.36
N GLY A 89 4.60 -7.81 9.81
CA GLY A 89 5.66 -8.75 9.47
C GLY A 89 6.56 -9.10 10.67
N GLY A 90 5.98 -9.12 11.88
CA GLY A 90 6.72 -9.39 13.12
C GLY A 90 7.62 -8.25 13.60
N PHE A 91 7.49 -7.03 13.06
CA PHE A 91 8.34 -5.89 13.38
C PHE A 91 7.55 -4.66 13.84
N THR A 92 8.14 -3.90 14.76
CA THR A 92 7.70 -2.55 15.11
C THR A 92 8.89 -1.61 15.11
N GLY A 93 8.78 -0.48 14.42
CA GLY A 93 9.88 0.47 14.33
C GLY A 93 9.53 1.75 13.59
N SER A 94 10.50 2.67 13.52
CA SER A 94 10.33 3.94 12.83
C SER A 94 11.58 4.39 12.10
N TYR A 95 11.35 4.95 10.93
CA TYR A 95 12.28 5.81 10.22
C TYR A 95 11.87 7.28 10.41
N ASN A 96 12.85 8.16 10.64
CA ASN A 96 12.66 9.60 10.67
C ASN A 96 13.83 10.25 9.91
N ALA A 97 13.53 11.18 9.00
CA ALA A 97 14.55 11.88 8.23
C ALA A 97 15.57 12.58 9.16
N GLY A 98 16.85 12.42 8.84
CA GLY A 98 17.96 13.03 9.60
C GLY A 98 18.42 12.27 10.84
N LEU A 99 17.77 11.16 11.23
CA LEU A 99 18.17 10.35 12.39
C LEU A 99 18.90 9.03 12.04
N GLY A 100 19.18 8.78 10.76
CA GLY A 100 19.86 7.57 10.29
C GLY A 100 20.05 7.58 8.77
N ASP A 101 20.14 6.38 8.18
CA ASP A 101 20.21 6.21 6.73
C ASP A 101 18.99 6.79 6.02
N THR A 102 19.16 7.31 4.82
CA THR A 102 18.06 7.92 4.06
C THR A 102 17.11 6.85 3.50
N ALA A 103 15.80 7.08 3.63
CA ALA A 103 14.80 6.27 2.92
C ALA A 103 14.66 6.75 1.47
N LYS A 104 14.52 5.80 0.55
CA LYS A 104 14.29 6.06 -0.86
C LYS A 104 12.79 6.09 -1.13
N VAL A 105 12.34 7.09 -1.90
CA VAL A 105 10.98 7.16 -2.41
C VAL A 105 11.01 7.33 -3.92
N THR A 106 10.25 6.52 -4.63
CA THR A 106 9.98 6.68 -6.06
C THR A 106 8.48 6.56 -6.32
N MET A 107 8.05 6.96 -7.51
CA MET A 107 6.64 6.88 -7.89
C MET A 107 6.51 6.40 -9.32
N THR A 108 5.63 5.41 -9.54
CA THR A 108 5.24 4.93 -10.87
C THR A 108 3.72 5.09 -10.99
N GLY A 109 3.26 5.97 -11.88
CA GLY A 109 1.85 6.33 -11.95
C GLY A 109 1.38 6.97 -10.65
N ARG A 110 0.48 6.30 -9.91
CA ARG A 110 0.02 6.70 -8.57
C ARG A 110 0.56 5.81 -7.44
N THR A 111 1.45 4.88 -7.77
CA THR A 111 2.03 3.95 -6.81
C THR A 111 3.34 4.52 -6.28
N TYR A 112 3.38 4.80 -4.98
CA TYR A 112 4.59 5.09 -4.25
C TYR A 112 5.35 3.78 -4.01
N ASP A 113 6.66 3.81 -4.18
CA ASP A 113 7.58 2.75 -3.75
C ASP A 113 8.57 3.37 -2.77
N ILE A 114 8.42 3.01 -1.51
CA ILE A 114 9.11 3.58 -0.35
C ILE A 114 9.94 2.46 0.28
N SER A 115 11.24 2.65 0.42
CA SER A 115 12.11 1.65 1.03
C SER A 115 13.16 2.28 1.94
N GLY A 116 13.51 1.62 3.03
CA GLY A 116 14.54 2.09 3.94
C GLY A 116 14.81 1.15 5.09
N THR A 117 15.47 1.70 6.11
CA THR A 117 15.73 1.02 7.39
C THR A 117 15.01 1.79 8.48
N ALA A 118 14.31 1.08 9.35
CA ALA A 118 13.63 1.61 10.51
C ALA A 118 14.31 1.10 11.79
N ASP A 119 14.50 1.98 12.75
CA ASP A 119 14.95 1.58 14.09
C ASP A 119 13.76 0.98 14.85
N GLY A 120 13.94 -0.22 15.39
CA GLY A 120 12.82 -0.94 15.98
C GLY A 120 13.22 -2.18 16.77
N PHE A 121 12.32 -3.15 16.79
CA PHE A 121 12.48 -4.44 17.43
C PHE A 121 11.59 -5.50 16.77
N GLU A 122 11.97 -6.76 16.95
CA GLU A 122 11.12 -7.90 16.63
C GLU A 122 10.04 -8.05 17.71
N THR A 123 8.80 -8.23 17.29
CA THR A 123 7.60 -8.21 18.14
C THR A 123 7.57 -9.37 19.16
N ASP A 124 8.21 -10.49 18.84
CA ASP A 124 8.39 -11.63 19.73
C ASP A 124 9.53 -11.44 20.74
N ASN A 125 10.42 -10.46 20.50
CA ASN A 125 11.58 -10.14 21.32
C ASN A 125 11.70 -8.62 21.60
N PRO A 126 10.66 -7.96 22.16
CA PRO A 126 10.54 -6.50 22.17
C PRO A 126 11.57 -5.77 23.06
N SER A 127 12.26 -6.50 23.95
CA SER A 127 13.33 -5.93 24.79
C SER A 127 14.63 -5.71 24.03
N PHE A 128 14.79 -6.28 22.84
CA PHE A 128 16.01 -6.19 22.04
C PHE A 128 15.79 -5.30 20.82
N ARG A 129 16.45 -4.14 20.83
CA ARG A 129 16.43 -3.20 19.70
C ARG A 129 17.27 -3.76 18.56
N LYS A 130 16.67 -3.83 17.37
CA LYS A 130 17.29 -4.29 16.14
C LYS A 130 16.68 -3.50 14.98
N PRO A 131 17.48 -2.77 14.18
CA PRO A 131 16.98 -2.13 12.98
C PRO A 131 16.43 -3.17 11.99
N GLY A 132 15.35 -2.81 11.31
CA GLY A 132 14.70 -3.64 10.30
C GLY A 132 14.60 -2.92 8.97
N THR A 133 14.69 -3.65 7.87
CA THR A 133 14.47 -3.09 6.54
C THR A 133 12.99 -3.15 6.19
N PHE A 134 12.52 -2.20 5.39
CA PHE A 134 11.16 -2.19 4.89
C PHE A 134 11.10 -1.78 3.42
N SER A 135 10.09 -2.29 2.73
CA SER A 135 9.62 -1.80 1.42
C SER A 135 8.10 -1.73 1.45
N LEU A 136 7.55 -0.58 1.06
CA LEU A 136 6.13 -0.30 0.96
C LEU A 136 5.84 0.15 -0.46
N LYS A 137 5.04 -0.65 -1.18
CA LYS A 137 4.38 -0.20 -2.40
C LYS A 137 2.95 0.13 -2.08
N VAL A 138 2.48 1.33 -2.41
CA VAL A 138 1.13 1.76 -2.08
C VAL A 138 0.59 2.66 -3.17
N SER A 139 -0.62 2.37 -3.67
CA SER A 139 -1.33 3.27 -4.56
C SER A 139 -2.44 3.99 -3.82
N CYS A 140 -2.30 5.31 -3.79
CA CYS A 140 -3.44 6.21 -3.77
C CYS A 140 -4.04 6.28 -5.21
#